data_AF-A0A538B2V3-F1
#
_entry.id   AF-A0A538B2V3-F1
#
_cell.length_a   1.000
_cell.length_b   1.000
_cell.length_c   1.000
_cell.angle_alpha   90.00
_cell.angle_beta   90.00
_cell.angle_gamma   90.00
#
_symmetry.space_group_name_H-M   'P 1'
#
loop_
_entity.id
_entity.type
_entity.pdbx_description
1 polymer ?
#
loop_
_entity_poly.entity_id
_entity_poly.type
_entity_poly.pdbx_seq_one_letter_code
_entity_poly.pdbx_strand_id
1 'polypeptide(L)'
;MSTADLELFGPPDAESVYPRFTTVLRGYDPDQVHEYIMALVARTESLENELDEAREQRDSARRRYQMARDDAYNQLGARMADFIKLADQQADRIRREADDEAKQQVSEARDLAQQIRREAEEEDERIRLQAEEVLQHAVAERDRLLGGLSLSRELALAELSTARDHLSGIVAQLESAMEVARSAHIGEPAEATAEGPGESPAEDLRAEDLLERTEGFDIIMPEFLLREEGGDQEG
;
A
#
# COMPACT_ATOMS: atom_id res chain seq x y z
N MET A 1 59.70 -41.36 -42.97
CA MET A 1 60.46 -42.62 -42.80
C MET A 1 60.34 -43.45 -44.07
N SER A 2 61.19 -43.16 -45.05
CA SER A 2 61.76 -44.05 -46.07
C SER A 2 62.58 -43.15 -46.99
N THR A 3 63.81 -42.86 -46.56
CA THR A 3 64.77 -41.95 -47.20
C THR A 3 65.94 -42.76 -47.73
N ALA A 4 65.65 -43.81 -48.52
CA ALA A 4 66.67 -44.80 -48.91
C ALA A 4 66.71 -45.11 -50.41
N ASP A 5 66.00 -44.38 -51.26
CA ASP A 5 65.92 -44.69 -52.70
C ASP A 5 66.26 -43.50 -53.63
N LEU A 6 66.92 -42.46 -53.11
CA LEU A 6 67.29 -41.26 -53.86
C LEU A 6 68.80 -41.08 -54.09
N GLU A 7 69.61 -42.13 -53.95
CA GLU A 7 71.05 -42.09 -54.22
C GLU A 7 71.46 -42.80 -55.53
N LEU A 8 70.56 -42.88 -56.52
CA LEU A 8 70.90 -43.41 -57.86
C LEU A 8 71.35 -42.34 -58.86
N PHE A 9 71.39 -41.07 -58.46
CA PHE A 9 71.92 -39.98 -59.28
C PHE A 9 73.19 -39.44 -58.63
N GLY A 10 74.33 -39.75 -59.24
CA GLY A 10 75.65 -39.26 -58.85
C GLY A 10 75.75 -37.73 -58.90
N PRO A 11 76.87 -37.17 -58.40
CA PRO A 11 77.03 -35.73 -58.25
C PRO A 11 76.82 -35.03 -59.61
N PRO A 12 76.02 -33.95 -59.68
CA PRO A 12 75.83 -33.24 -60.93
C PRO A 12 77.17 -32.66 -61.36
N ASP A 13 77.70 -33.11 -62.49
CA ASP A 13 78.78 -32.42 -63.19
C ASP A 13 78.36 -30.96 -63.38
N ALA A 14 79.11 -30.04 -62.78
CA ALA A 14 78.81 -28.61 -62.72
C ALA A 14 78.85 -27.89 -64.09
N GLU A 15 78.92 -28.61 -65.21
CA GLU A 15 78.94 -28.06 -66.57
C GLU A 15 77.64 -28.28 -67.36
N SER A 16 76.60 -28.90 -66.79
CA SER A 16 75.36 -29.20 -67.52
C SER A 16 74.11 -28.92 -66.69
N VAL A 17 73.79 -27.65 -66.49
CA VAL A 17 72.53 -27.19 -65.87
C VAL A 17 71.29 -27.62 -66.67
N TYR A 18 71.47 -28.15 -67.89
CA TYR A 18 70.39 -28.55 -68.79
C TYR A 18 70.23 -30.07 -68.91
N PRO A 19 68.99 -30.60 -68.90
CA PRO A 19 68.71 -32.02 -69.10
C PRO A 19 69.15 -32.47 -70.51
N ARG A 20 69.80 -33.64 -70.59
CA ARG A 20 70.28 -34.22 -71.85
C ARG A 20 69.31 -35.30 -72.34
N PHE A 21 68.89 -35.20 -73.60
CA PHE A 21 68.00 -36.19 -74.23
C PHE A 21 68.80 -37.24 -75.01
N THR A 22 68.35 -38.50 -74.97
CA THR A 22 68.96 -39.59 -75.76
C THR A 22 68.54 -39.50 -77.22
N THR A 23 69.50 -39.56 -78.15
CA THR A 23 69.25 -39.53 -79.60
C THR A 23 68.84 -40.91 -80.12
N VAL A 24 67.72 -40.98 -80.84
CA VAL A 24 67.17 -42.22 -81.45
C VAL A 24 67.08 -42.07 -82.97
N LEU A 25 67.15 -43.19 -83.71
CA LEU A 25 67.24 -43.24 -85.19
C LEU A 25 66.08 -42.52 -85.92
N ARG A 26 64.97 -42.25 -85.23
CA ARG A 26 63.83 -41.45 -85.71
C ARG A 26 63.34 -40.59 -84.54
N GLY A 27 63.74 -39.32 -84.51
CA GLY A 27 63.46 -38.39 -83.43
C GLY A 27 63.27 -36.96 -83.91
N TYR A 28 63.01 -36.04 -82.98
CA TYR A 28 62.90 -34.61 -83.26
C TYR A 28 64.27 -33.98 -83.57
N ASP A 29 64.25 -32.93 -84.38
CA ASP A 29 65.43 -32.14 -84.74
C ASP A 29 66.02 -31.46 -83.48
N PRO A 30 67.31 -31.72 -83.14
CA PRO A 30 67.95 -31.16 -81.95
C PRO A 30 67.88 -29.63 -81.86
N ASP A 31 67.99 -28.92 -82.99
CA ASP A 31 67.97 -27.46 -83.03
C ASP A 31 66.58 -26.91 -82.70
N GLN A 32 65.53 -27.54 -83.22
CA GLN A 32 64.13 -27.20 -82.91
C GLN A 32 63.78 -27.48 -81.45
N VAL A 33 64.31 -28.58 -80.89
CA VAL A 33 64.15 -28.90 -79.46
C VAL A 33 64.85 -27.85 -78.60
N HIS A 34 66.05 -27.42 -78.98
CA HIS A 34 66.79 -26.40 -78.25
C HIS A 34 66.07 -25.04 -78.26
N GLU A 35 65.58 -24.58 -79.42
CA GLU A 35 64.80 -23.36 -79.55
C GLU A 35 63.52 -23.41 -78.71
N TYR A 36 62.81 -24.55 -78.73
CA TYR A 36 61.62 -24.76 -77.91
C TYR A 36 61.94 -24.74 -76.40
N ILE A 37 63.04 -25.36 -75.96
CA ILE A 37 63.46 -25.34 -74.56
C ILE A 37 63.80 -23.91 -74.12
N MET A 38 64.50 -23.13 -74.94
CA MET A 38 64.79 -21.72 -74.63
C MET A 38 63.50 -20.88 -74.52
N ALA A 39 62.54 -21.09 -75.42
CA ALA A 39 61.23 -20.44 -75.33
C ALA A 39 60.45 -20.88 -74.08
N LEU A 40 60.56 -22.15 -73.67
CA LEU A 40 59.93 -22.67 -72.46
C LEU A 40 60.57 -22.06 -71.20
N VAL A 41 61.89 -21.95 -71.14
CA VAL A 41 62.61 -21.30 -70.02
C VAL A 41 62.17 -19.86 -69.88
N ALA A 42 62.20 -19.08 -70.98
CA ALA A 42 61.75 -17.69 -70.96
C ALA A 42 60.29 -17.54 -70.51
N ARG A 43 59.42 -18.48 -70.91
CA ARG A 43 58.02 -18.51 -70.46
C ARG A 43 57.89 -18.86 -68.98
N THR A 44 58.66 -19.82 -68.48
CA THR A 44 58.67 -20.19 -67.05
C THR A 44 59.16 -19.02 -66.21
N GLU A 45 60.25 -18.36 -66.60
CA GLU A 45 60.76 -17.17 -65.91
C GLU A 45 59.73 -16.03 -65.89
N SER A 46 59.03 -15.79 -67.01
CA SER A 46 57.93 -14.80 -67.05
C SER A 46 56.80 -15.16 -66.08
N LEU A 47 56.37 -16.42 -66.06
CA LEU A 47 55.31 -16.88 -65.17
C LEU A 47 55.72 -16.84 -63.69
N GLU A 48 56.98 -17.13 -63.38
CA GLU A 48 57.53 -17.02 -62.03
C GLU A 48 57.55 -15.57 -61.56
N ASN A 49 57.98 -14.64 -62.42
CA ASN A 49 57.94 -13.20 -62.13
C ASN A 49 56.50 -12.71 -61.92
N GLU A 50 55.54 -13.11 -62.78
CA GLU A 50 54.12 -12.78 -62.61
C GLU A 50 53.53 -13.34 -61.31
N LEU A 51 53.92 -14.57 -60.94
CA LEU A 51 53.48 -15.23 -59.72
C LEU A 51 53.98 -14.48 -58.48
N ASP A 52 55.25 -14.07 -58.48
CA ASP A 52 55.85 -13.34 -57.37
C ASP A 52 55.27 -11.93 -57.26
N GLU A 53 55.05 -11.23 -58.38
CA GLU A 53 54.36 -9.94 -58.37
C GLU A 53 52.92 -10.08 -57.83
N ALA A 54 52.18 -11.10 -58.28
CA ALA A 54 50.82 -11.35 -57.80
C ALA A 54 50.79 -11.68 -56.30
N ARG A 55 51.80 -12.41 -55.79
CA ARG A 55 51.95 -12.70 -54.35
C ARG A 55 52.23 -11.44 -53.54
N GLU A 56 53.14 -10.59 -54.01
CA GLU A 56 53.44 -9.32 -53.35
C GLU A 56 52.23 -8.39 -53.33
N GLN A 57 51.50 -8.28 -54.44
CA GLN A 57 50.26 -7.52 -54.53
C GLN A 57 49.22 -8.05 -53.54
N ARG A 58 48.98 -9.38 -53.50
CA ARG A 58 48.07 -10.02 -52.55
C ARG A 58 48.47 -9.73 -51.10
N ASP A 59 49.75 -9.89 -50.77
CA ASP A 59 50.22 -9.72 -49.40
C ASP A 59 50.15 -8.24 -48.97
N SER A 60 50.41 -7.31 -49.88
CA SER A 60 50.21 -5.87 -49.64
C SER A 60 48.74 -5.53 -49.42
N ALA A 61 47.83 -6.07 -50.24
CA ALA A 61 46.39 -5.88 -50.10
C ALA A 61 45.87 -6.48 -48.79
N ARG A 62 46.36 -7.67 -48.41
CA ARG A 62 46.02 -8.33 -47.14
C ARG A 62 46.46 -7.50 -45.94
N ARG A 63 47.69 -6.96 -45.95
CA ARG A 63 48.17 -6.08 -44.86
C ARG A 63 47.33 -4.81 -44.74
N ARG A 64 47.02 -4.15 -45.86
CA ARG A 64 46.15 -2.95 -45.87
C ARG A 64 44.77 -3.26 -45.31
N TYR A 65 44.17 -4.38 -45.71
CA TYR A 65 42.88 -4.79 -45.20
C TYR A 65 42.91 -5.08 -43.70
N GLN A 66 43.94 -5.76 -43.20
CA GLN A 66 44.12 -6.02 -41.77
C GLN A 66 44.24 -4.72 -40.98
N MET A 67 45.08 -3.78 -41.42
CA MET A 67 45.21 -2.48 -40.78
C MET A 67 43.89 -1.71 -40.74
N ALA A 68 43.18 -1.63 -41.88
CA ALA A 68 41.89 -0.96 -41.94
C ALA A 68 40.82 -1.63 -41.05
N ARG A 69 40.86 -2.96 -40.95
CA ARG A 69 39.97 -3.73 -40.08
C ARG A 69 40.27 -3.48 -38.61
N ASP A 70 41.53 -3.48 -38.22
CA ASP A 70 41.95 -3.23 -36.83
C ASP A 70 41.60 -1.80 -36.41
N ASP A 71 41.82 -0.81 -37.29
CA ASP A 71 41.40 0.58 -37.06
C ASP A 71 39.88 0.70 -36.89
N ALA A 72 39.10 0.00 -37.72
CA ALA A 72 37.64 0.00 -37.60
C ALA A 72 37.17 -0.60 -36.26
N TYR A 73 37.80 -1.68 -35.79
CA TYR A 73 37.49 -2.25 -34.47
C TYR A 73 37.92 -1.33 -33.32
N ASN A 74 39.08 -0.69 -33.42
CA ASN A 74 39.55 0.25 -32.41
C ASN A 74 38.61 1.45 -32.30
N GLN A 75 38.16 1.99 -33.42
CA GLN A 75 37.17 3.09 -33.44
C GLN A 75 35.82 2.66 -32.86
N LEU A 76 35.36 1.44 -33.16
CA LEU A 76 34.14 0.90 -32.58
C LEU A 76 34.27 0.71 -31.07
N GLY A 77 35.40 0.16 -30.61
CA GLY A 77 35.68 -0.03 -29.19
C GLY A 77 35.73 1.30 -28.43
N ALA A 78 36.38 2.32 -28.99
CA ALA A 78 36.41 3.66 -28.42
C ALA A 78 35.00 4.26 -28.28
N ARG A 79 34.18 4.20 -29.34
CA ARG A 79 32.80 4.70 -29.31
C ARG A 79 31.93 3.93 -28.30
N MET A 80 32.11 2.62 -28.21
CA MET A 80 31.36 1.80 -27.25
C MET A 80 31.76 2.15 -25.81
N ALA A 81 33.05 2.38 -25.55
CA ALA A 81 33.51 2.81 -24.23
C ALA A 81 32.95 4.20 -23.87
N ASP A 82 32.88 5.12 -24.82
CA ASP A 82 32.27 6.44 -24.61
C ASP A 82 30.76 6.32 -24.35
N PHE A 83 30.07 5.44 -25.07
CA PHE A 83 28.64 5.17 -24.84
C PHE A 83 28.39 4.58 -23.45
N ILE A 84 29.19 3.60 -23.01
CA ILE A 84 29.08 3.00 -21.68
C ILE A 84 29.32 4.07 -20.60
N LYS A 85 30.36 4.90 -20.74
CA LYS A 85 30.62 6.00 -19.81
C LYS A 85 29.46 6.99 -19.74
N LEU A 86 28.86 7.32 -20.88
CA LEU A 86 27.71 8.21 -20.94
C LEU A 86 26.48 7.57 -20.27
N ALA A 87 26.26 6.27 -20.50
CA ALA A 87 25.19 5.52 -19.86
C ALA A 87 25.36 5.45 -18.33
N ASP A 88 26.59 5.20 -17.85
CA ASP A 88 26.90 5.21 -16.41
C ASP A 88 26.66 6.58 -15.78
N GLN A 89 27.10 7.66 -16.45
CA GLN A 89 26.84 9.04 -16.00
C GLN A 89 25.35 9.36 -15.95
N GLN A 90 24.58 8.87 -16.92
CA GLN A 90 23.13 9.08 -16.95
C GLN A 90 22.42 8.24 -15.87
N ALA A 91 22.85 7.01 -15.65
CA ALA A 91 22.34 6.17 -14.57
C ALA A 91 22.61 6.81 -13.21
N ASP A 92 23.83 7.32 -12.97
CA ASP A 92 24.18 8.03 -11.74
C ASP A 92 23.34 9.29 -11.54
N ARG A 93 23.07 10.04 -12.62
CA ARG A 93 22.20 11.22 -12.56
C ARG A 93 20.79 10.83 -12.14
N ILE A 94 20.20 9.85 -12.83
CA ILE A 94 18.84 9.36 -12.53
C ILE A 94 18.75 8.87 -11.08
N ARG A 95 19.77 8.16 -10.58
CA ARG A 95 19.79 7.69 -9.19
C ARG A 95 19.80 8.85 -8.19
N ARG A 96 20.61 9.88 -8.43
CA ARG A 96 20.66 11.07 -7.56
C ARG A 96 19.34 11.85 -7.58
N GLU A 97 18.77 12.06 -8.77
CA GLU A 97 17.47 12.73 -8.92
C GLU A 97 16.38 11.95 -8.18
N ALA A 98 16.30 10.63 -8.36
CA ALA A 98 15.35 9.78 -7.65
C ALA A 98 15.56 9.79 -6.12
N ASP A 99 16.81 9.75 -5.65
CA ASP A 99 17.12 9.82 -4.21
C ASP A 99 16.70 11.17 -3.60
N ASP A 100 16.90 12.27 -4.33
CA ASP A 100 16.54 13.61 -3.88
C ASP A 100 15.03 13.84 -3.90
N GLU A 101 14.33 13.37 -4.94
CA GLU A 101 12.87 13.36 -4.99
C GLU A 101 12.27 12.51 -3.87
N ALA A 102 12.82 11.31 -3.61
CA ALA A 102 12.36 10.45 -2.52
C ALA A 102 12.55 11.12 -1.15
N LYS A 103 13.67 11.81 -0.92
CA LYS A 103 13.88 12.58 0.32
C LYS A 103 12.89 13.73 0.46
N GLN A 104 12.61 14.44 -0.64
CA GLN A 104 11.62 15.52 -0.64
C GLN A 104 10.24 15.00 -0.28
N GLN A 105 9.77 13.94 -0.95
CA GLN A 105 8.47 13.31 -0.66
C GLN A 105 8.38 12.82 0.79
N VAL A 106 9.43 12.21 1.32
CA VAL A 106 9.45 11.75 2.72
C VAL A 106 9.44 12.94 3.70
N SER A 107 10.11 14.05 3.37
CA SER A 107 10.06 15.27 4.17
C SER A 107 8.65 15.87 4.18
N GLU A 108 8.06 16.04 3.00
CA GLU A 108 6.70 16.57 2.84
C GLU A 108 5.67 15.71 3.57
N ALA A 109 5.75 14.39 3.42
CA ALA A 109 4.86 13.47 4.12
C ALA A 109 5.01 13.56 5.65
N ARG A 110 6.23 13.77 6.16
CA ARG A 110 6.46 13.98 7.60
C ARG A 110 5.88 15.30 8.08
N ASP A 111 6.05 16.36 7.31
CA ASP A 111 5.53 17.69 7.65
C ASP A 111 4.00 17.69 7.66
N LEU A 112 3.37 17.05 6.66
CA LEU A 112 1.92 16.83 6.62
C LEU A 112 1.43 15.98 7.78
N ALA A 113 2.11 14.88 8.10
CA ALA A 113 1.75 14.04 9.25
C ALA A 113 1.85 14.81 10.58
N GLN A 114 2.86 15.66 10.74
CA GLN A 114 3.00 16.53 11.90
C GLN A 114 1.93 17.62 11.95
N GLN A 115 1.50 18.13 10.80
CA GLN A 115 0.39 19.07 10.72
C GLN A 115 -0.92 18.40 11.13
N ILE A 116 -1.26 17.26 10.53
CA ILE A 116 -2.48 16.50 10.87
C ILE A 116 -2.49 16.14 12.35
N ARG A 117 -1.36 15.72 12.92
CA ARG A 117 -1.28 15.41 14.35
C ARG A 117 -1.57 16.63 15.22
N ARG A 118 -1.01 17.80 14.88
CA ARG A 118 -1.28 19.05 15.62
C ARG A 118 -2.74 19.46 15.49
N GLU A 119 -3.32 19.39 14.31
CA GLU A 119 -4.74 19.69 14.09
C GLU A 119 -5.64 18.75 14.88
N ALA A 120 -5.35 17.44 14.90
CA ALA A 120 -6.08 16.46 15.69
C ALA A 120 -5.94 16.69 17.20
N GLU A 121 -4.74 17.05 17.68
CA GLU A 121 -4.51 17.42 19.09
C GLU A 121 -5.31 18.67 19.48
N GLU A 122 -5.31 19.71 18.64
CA GLU A 122 -6.12 20.92 18.86
C GLU A 122 -7.63 20.63 18.85
N GLU A 123 -8.09 19.75 17.96
CA GLU A 123 -9.50 19.33 17.90
C GLU A 123 -9.90 18.49 19.12
N ASP A 124 -9.08 17.54 19.56
CA ASP A 124 -9.32 16.75 20.77
C ASP A 124 -9.41 17.65 22.01
N GLU A 125 -8.50 18.63 22.15
CA GLU A 125 -8.57 19.61 23.23
C GLU A 125 -9.85 20.44 23.18
N ARG A 126 -10.28 20.90 21.99
CA ARG A 126 -11.54 21.63 21.84
C ARG A 126 -12.75 20.79 22.23
N ILE A 127 -12.80 19.53 21.78
CA ILE A 127 -13.90 18.62 22.11
C ILE A 127 -13.93 18.34 23.61
N ARG A 128 -12.78 18.15 24.25
CA ARG A 128 -12.70 17.95 25.71
C ARG A 128 -13.20 19.14 26.49
N LEU A 129 -12.80 20.36 26.12
CA LEU A 129 -13.28 21.58 26.77
C LEU A 129 -14.80 21.73 26.62
N GLN A 130 -15.34 21.47 25.42
CA GLN A 130 -16.79 21.49 25.19
C GLN A 130 -17.52 20.42 26.00
N ALA A 131 -16.99 19.20 26.05
CA ALA A 131 -17.56 18.12 26.83
C ALA A 131 -17.56 18.44 28.33
N GLU A 132 -16.50 19.06 28.84
CA GLU A 132 -16.42 19.51 30.23
C GLU A 132 -17.46 20.60 30.52
N GLU A 133 -17.62 21.59 29.63
CA GLU A 133 -18.63 22.63 29.77
C GLU A 133 -20.05 22.06 29.80
N VAL A 134 -20.36 21.13 28.89
CA VAL A 134 -21.66 20.44 28.86
C VAL A 134 -21.89 19.64 30.14
N LEU A 135 -20.86 18.95 30.64
CA LEU A 135 -20.95 18.19 31.89
C LEU A 135 -21.19 19.11 33.09
N GLN A 136 -20.46 20.24 33.18
CA GLN A 136 -20.66 21.24 34.22
C GLN A 136 -22.08 21.82 34.18
N HIS A 137 -22.59 22.13 32.99
CA HIS A 137 -23.96 22.60 32.81
C HIS A 137 -24.98 21.55 33.28
N ALA A 138 -24.83 20.29 32.86
CA ALA A 138 -25.72 19.20 33.26
C ALA A 138 -25.69 18.95 34.79
N VAL A 139 -24.52 19.05 35.42
CA VAL A 139 -24.39 18.94 36.88
C VAL A 139 -25.09 20.09 37.59
N ALA A 140 -24.90 21.34 37.12
CA ALA A 140 -25.56 22.50 37.69
C ALA A 140 -27.08 22.42 37.55
N GLU A 141 -27.57 21.94 36.40
CA GLU A 141 -29.00 21.74 36.16
C GLU A 141 -29.57 20.64 37.05
N ARG A 142 -28.87 19.50 37.18
CA ARG A 142 -29.22 18.44 38.13
C ARG A 142 -29.35 18.98 39.56
N ASP A 143 -28.36 19.73 40.03
CA ASP A 143 -28.35 20.24 41.40
C ASP A 143 -29.46 21.26 41.63
N ARG A 144 -29.76 22.09 40.63
CA ARG A 144 -30.91 23.00 40.64
C ARG A 144 -32.23 22.25 40.71
N LEU A 145 -32.41 21.20 39.93
CA LEU A 145 -33.63 20.38 39.95
C LEU A 145 -33.79 19.64 41.28
N LEU A 146 -32.73 19.04 41.80
CA LEU A 146 -32.74 18.38 43.10
C LEU A 146 -33.06 19.36 44.24
N GLY A 147 -32.47 20.55 44.24
CA GLY A 147 -32.79 21.60 45.21
C GLY A 147 -34.23 22.12 45.09
N GLY A 148 -34.75 22.23 43.86
CA GLY A 148 -36.15 22.58 43.63
C GLY A 148 -37.12 21.51 44.14
N LEU A 149 -36.81 20.23 43.89
CA LEU A 149 -37.61 19.09 44.35
C LEU A 149 -37.58 18.94 45.87
N SER A 150 -36.42 19.15 46.52
CA SER A 150 -36.33 19.09 47.98
C SER A 150 -37.15 20.21 48.63
N LEU A 151 -37.07 21.43 48.11
CA LEU A 151 -37.88 22.55 48.59
C LEU A 151 -39.38 22.30 48.39
N SER A 152 -39.78 21.79 47.22
CA SER A 152 -41.18 21.43 46.94
C SER A 152 -41.68 20.35 47.89
N ARG A 153 -40.85 19.35 48.21
CA ARG A 153 -41.16 18.30 49.19
C ARG A 153 -41.34 18.89 50.60
N GLU A 154 -40.44 19.77 51.04
CA GLU A 154 -40.54 20.42 52.35
C GLU A 154 -41.81 21.26 52.47
N LEU A 155 -42.16 22.02 51.42
CA LEU A 155 -43.40 22.78 51.35
C LEU A 155 -44.62 21.86 51.45
N ALA A 156 -44.67 20.79 50.64
CA ALA A 156 -45.77 19.83 50.65
C ALA A 156 -45.92 19.14 52.03
N LEU A 157 -44.81 18.81 52.70
CA LEU A 157 -44.83 18.25 54.05
C LEU A 157 -45.36 19.26 55.08
N ALA A 158 -45.01 20.55 54.96
CA ALA A 158 -45.51 21.61 55.83
C ALA A 158 -47.01 21.89 55.61
N GLU A 159 -47.47 21.83 54.36
CA GLU A 159 -48.90 21.92 54.02
C GLU A 159 -49.67 20.74 54.62
N LEU A 160 -49.16 19.51 54.47
CA LEU A 160 -49.77 18.31 55.06
C LEU A 160 -49.79 18.36 56.59
N SER A 161 -48.75 18.87 57.26
CA SER A 161 -48.76 19.04 58.71
C SER A 161 -49.79 20.07 59.15
N THR A 162 -49.91 21.19 58.43
CA THR A 162 -50.92 22.22 58.70
C THR A 162 -52.33 21.66 58.51
N ALA A 163 -52.57 20.90 57.44
CA ALA A 163 -53.83 20.22 57.19
C ALA A 163 -54.17 19.20 58.29
N ARG A 164 -53.17 18.42 58.74
CA ARG A 164 -53.31 17.49 59.88
C ARG A 164 -53.69 18.22 61.17
N ASP A 165 -53.01 19.31 61.50
CA ASP A 165 -53.27 20.09 62.71
C ASP A 165 -54.69 20.70 62.67
N HIS A 166 -55.10 21.17 61.49
CA HIS A 166 -56.45 21.66 61.26
C HIS A 166 -57.52 20.57 61.45
N LEU A 167 -57.33 19.40 60.83
CA LEU A 167 -58.24 18.25 61.01
C LEU A 167 -58.28 17.78 62.47
N SER A 168 -57.14 17.74 63.15
CA SER A 168 -57.06 17.40 64.58
C SER A 168 -57.83 18.42 65.43
N GLY A 169 -57.74 19.70 65.10
CA GLY A 169 -58.54 20.76 65.72
C GLY A 169 -60.04 20.60 65.48
N ILE A 170 -60.47 20.29 64.25
CA ILE A 170 -61.88 20.01 63.93
C ILE A 170 -62.39 18.79 64.72
N VAL A 171 -61.60 17.72 64.81
CA VAL A 171 -61.97 16.52 65.57
C VAL A 171 -62.11 16.86 67.07
N ALA A 172 -61.17 17.59 67.66
CA ALA A 172 -61.27 18.03 69.06
C ALA A 172 -62.50 18.93 69.30
N GLN A 173 -62.84 19.80 68.35
CA GLN A 173 -64.07 20.60 68.40
C GLN A 173 -65.33 19.73 68.33
N LEU A 174 -65.35 18.72 67.45
CA LEU A 174 -66.45 17.75 67.36
C LEU A 174 -66.57 16.91 68.63
N GLU A 175 -65.47 16.47 69.21
CA GLU A 175 -65.45 15.75 70.49
C GLU A 175 -66.01 16.61 71.63
N SER A 176 -65.59 17.86 71.73
CA SER A 176 -66.15 18.81 72.70
C SER A 176 -67.65 19.06 72.46
N ALA A 177 -68.06 19.26 71.21
CA ALA A 177 -69.47 19.43 70.86
C ALA A 177 -70.30 18.17 71.16
N MET A 178 -69.74 16.97 70.96
CA MET A 178 -70.35 15.70 71.33
C MET A 178 -70.40 15.51 72.84
N GLU A 179 -69.40 15.93 73.62
CA GLU A 179 -69.46 15.93 75.09
C GLU A 179 -70.54 16.89 75.60
N VAL A 180 -70.68 18.07 74.99
CA VAL A 180 -71.77 19.02 75.30
C VAL A 180 -73.14 18.43 74.93
N ALA A 181 -73.25 17.79 73.76
CA ALA A 181 -74.47 17.10 73.35
C ALA A 181 -74.79 15.90 74.26
N ARG A 182 -73.76 15.14 74.71
CA ARG A 182 -73.90 13.99 75.62
C ARG A 182 -74.25 14.41 77.04
N SER A 183 -73.71 15.52 77.52
CA SER A 183 -74.11 16.10 78.81
C SER A 183 -75.51 16.74 78.76
N ALA A 184 -76.02 17.06 77.57
CA ALA A 184 -77.44 17.38 77.34
C ALA A 184 -78.35 16.14 77.15
N HIS A 185 -77.79 14.92 77.11
CA HIS A 185 -78.53 13.66 76.85
C HIS A 185 -78.30 12.62 77.96
N ILE A 186 -78.80 12.93 79.17
CA ILE A 186 -79.10 11.91 80.19
C ILE A 186 -80.63 11.86 80.31
N GLY A 187 -81.26 10.92 79.61
CA GLY A 187 -82.71 10.72 79.60
C GLY A 187 -83.22 9.74 78.53
N GLU A 188 -83.03 8.44 78.80
CA GLU A 188 -83.84 7.29 78.36
C GLU A 188 -83.76 6.70 76.91
N PRO A 189 -84.09 5.39 76.76
CA PRO A 189 -83.47 4.47 75.79
C PRO A 189 -84.44 3.82 74.78
N ALA A 190 -83.90 2.83 74.03
CA ALA A 190 -84.57 1.72 73.29
C ALA A 190 -85.25 2.08 71.94
N GLU A 191 -85.32 1.25 70.89
CA GLU A 191 -84.80 -0.08 70.56
C GLU A 191 -84.99 -0.32 69.03
N ALA A 192 -84.14 -1.19 68.46
CA ALA A 192 -84.31 -2.16 67.35
C ALA A 192 -85.40 -1.99 66.26
N THR A 193 -85.06 -2.15 64.96
CA THR A 193 -85.26 -3.35 64.08
C THR A 193 -85.08 -2.89 62.61
N ALA A 194 -84.73 -3.67 61.57
CA ALA A 194 -84.27 -5.05 61.33
C ALA A 194 -83.75 -5.12 59.87
N GLU A 195 -82.79 -6.04 59.62
CA GLU A 195 -82.58 -6.93 58.44
C GLU A 195 -82.66 -6.35 57.00
N GLY A 196 -81.62 -6.37 56.14
CA GLY A 196 -80.91 -7.52 55.51
C GLY A 196 -81.51 -7.79 54.10
N PRO A 197 -80.86 -8.46 53.11
CA PRO A 197 -79.49 -9.00 52.98
C PRO A 197 -78.81 -8.68 51.61
N GLY A 198 -77.59 -9.17 51.37
CA GLY A 198 -76.96 -9.14 50.04
C GLY A 198 -75.56 -9.74 50.00
N GLU A 199 -75.49 -11.06 49.78
CA GLU A 199 -74.27 -11.85 49.58
C GLU A 199 -73.53 -11.53 48.27
N SER A 200 -72.18 -11.48 48.36
CA SER A 200 -71.14 -12.08 47.49
C SER A 200 -71.08 -11.78 45.97
N PRO A 201 -69.90 -11.83 45.30
CA PRO A 201 -68.78 -12.73 45.63
C PRO A 201 -67.35 -12.12 45.53
N ALA A 202 -66.40 -12.97 45.88
CA ALA A 202 -64.98 -12.86 45.59
C ALA A 202 -64.72 -12.69 44.08
N GLU A 203 -63.75 -11.87 43.73
CA GLU A 203 -62.94 -12.08 42.53
C GLU A 203 -61.46 -11.84 42.82
N ASP A 204 -60.67 -12.70 42.20
CA ASP A 204 -59.26 -12.94 42.35
C ASP A 204 -58.38 -11.72 42.05
N LEU A 205 -57.28 -11.67 42.80
CA LEU A 205 -56.00 -11.14 42.35
C LEU A 205 -55.62 -11.81 41.01
N ARG A 206 -55.79 -11.13 39.88
CA ARG A 206 -55.06 -11.43 38.64
C ARG A 206 -53.97 -10.39 38.42
N ALA A 207 -52.74 -10.84 38.65
CA ALA A 207 -51.51 -10.09 38.43
C ALA A 207 -51.08 -10.06 36.95
N GLU A 208 -52.00 -9.89 36.00
CA GLU A 208 -51.67 -10.04 34.56
C GLU A 208 -52.10 -8.88 33.65
N ASP A 209 -52.78 -7.84 34.14
CA ASP A 209 -53.34 -6.78 33.26
C ASP A 209 -52.63 -5.40 33.33
N LEU A 210 -51.39 -5.35 33.83
CA LEU A 210 -50.57 -4.13 33.89
C LEU A 210 -49.27 -4.20 33.06
N LEU A 211 -49.18 -5.13 32.10
CA LEU A 211 -48.01 -5.27 31.21
C LEU A 211 -48.30 -5.11 29.70
N GLU A 212 -49.54 -4.87 29.28
CA GLU A 212 -49.86 -4.61 27.86
C GLU A 212 -49.92 -3.12 27.49
N ARG A 213 -49.50 -2.21 28.38
CA ARG A 213 -49.47 -0.76 28.11
C ARG A 213 -48.07 -0.14 28.09
N THR A 214 -47.09 -0.92 27.63
CA THR A 214 -45.75 -0.43 27.28
C THR A 214 -45.43 -0.77 25.82
N GLU A 215 -46.26 -0.28 24.90
CA GLU A 215 -45.80 0.01 23.55
C GLU A 215 -45.39 1.49 23.51
N GLY A 216 -44.13 1.76 23.16
CA GLY A 216 -43.66 3.10 22.83
C GLY A 216 -42.69 3.76 23.82
N PHE A 217 -41.61 3.07 24.22
CA PHE A 217 -40.36 3.78 24.46
C PHE A 217 -39.65 3.89 23.11
N ASP A 218 -39.85 5.00 22.40
CA ASP A 218 -38.94 5.43 21.35
C ASP A 218 -37.61 5.78 22.00
N ILE A 219 -36.71 4.80 22.05
CA ILE A 219 -35.29 5.07 22.20
C ILE A 219 -34.86 5.71 20.89
N ILE A 220 -34.92 7.04 20.83
CA ILE A 220 -34.24 7.82 19.80
C ILE A 220 -32.75 7.57 20.04
N MET A 221 -32.21 6.61 19.28
CA MET A 221 -30.78 6.39 19.19
C MET A 221 -30.15 7.67 18.63
N PRO A 222 -29.21 8.32 19.34
CA PRO A 222 -28.52 9.48 18.79
C PRO A 222 -27.68 9.06 17.57
N GLU A 223 -27.80 9.82 16.50
CA GLU A 223 -27.24 9.60 15.14
C GLU A 223 -25.70 9.41 15.07
N PHE A 224 -24.96 9.43 16.18
CA PHE A 224 -23.50 9.32 16.16
C PHE A 224 -22.97 7.88 16.04
N LEU A 225 -23.83 6.85 16.04
CA LEU A 225 -23.44 5.44 15.91
C LEU A 225 -23.56 4.86 14.48
N LEU A 226 -23.95 5.66 13.49
CA LEU A 226 -24.09 5.20 12.09
C LEU A 226 -22.92 5.60 11.17
N ARG A 227 -21.77 5.96 11.72
CA ARG A 227 -20.59 6.30 10.93
C ARG A 227 -19.42 5.37 11.24
N GLU A 228 -19.49 4.16 10.70
CA GLU A 228 -18.33 3.40 10.21
C GLU A 228 -18.80 2.09 9.56
N GLU A 229 -18.98 2.09 8.24
CA GLU A 229 -18.63 0.93 7.42
C GLU A 229 -18.07 1.41 6.07
N GLY A 230 -16.76 1.25 5.93
CA GLY A 230 -16.12 0.76 4.71
C GLY A 230 -16.36 1.52 3.42
N GLY A 231 -15.52 2.53 3.18
CA GLY A 231 -14.96 2.68 1.84
C GLY A 231 -14.08 1.47 1.54
N ASP A 232 -14.43 0.71 0.51
CA ASP A 232 -13.51 0.02 -0.40
C ASP A 232 -14.31 -0.80 -1.42
N GLN A 233 -14.17 -0.45 -2.71
CA GLN A 233 -14.16 -1.27 -3.94
C GLN A 233 -14.55 -0.39 -5.13
N GLU A 234 -13.56 0.12 -5.88
CA GLU A 234 -12.90 -0.50 -7.06
C GLU A 234 -13.59 -0.15 -8.39
N GLY A 235 -12.84 0.48 -9.29
CA GLY A 235 -13.23 0.78 -10.69
C GLY A 235 -12.56 2.02 -11.26
#